data_AF-A0A660XDI8-F1
#
_entry.id   AF-A0A660XDI8-F1
#
_cell.length_a   1.000
_cell.length_b   1.000
_cell.length_c   1.000
_cell.angle_alpha   90.00
_cell.angle_beta   90.00
_cell.angle_gamma   90.00
#
_symmetry.space_group_name_H-M   'P 1'
#
loop_
_entity.id
_entity.type
_entity.pdbx_description
1 polymer ?
#
loop_
_entity_poly.entity_id
_entity_poly.type
_entity_poly.pdbx_seq_one_letter_code
_entity_poly.pdbx_strand_id
1 'polypeptide(L)'
;IQTCFKQIHEWQPDILAAWNASYDFGTIIKNLEEAKIDPVTVFSDPNCPVEWREFEFKEGQTVKITESGVRQNKDFHEIWHVYRSMASFYMLDAMATYNYIRVNTPKVFGGYGINNIVKTEGVGSKLHISDTRLIDGTIAWHKYMSKSEPINYITYNIWDVVIMMELDKHTKDITLNLRLLSGLSSFDIFNSGPKRIIDSIFFYGLEELKMVLGTAPRRQDGGKVLGLDEWINKLTK
;
A
#
# COMPACT_ATOMS: atom_id res chain seq x y z
N ILE A 1 -0.64 -0.59 21.72
CA ILE A 1 -0.55 -1.46 20.52
C ILE A 1 -1.53 -2.62 20.61
N GLN A 2 -1.34 -3.60 21.51
CA GLN A 2 -2.23 -4.78 21.62
C GLN A 2 -3.72 -4.42 21.80
N THR A 3 -4.04 -3.46 22.68
CA THR A 3 -5.42 -2.99 22.87
C THR A 3 -6.02 -2.38 21.60
N CYS A 4 -5.23 -1.64 20.82
CA CYS A 4 -5.69 -1.03 19.57
C CYS A 4 -5.99 -2.13 18.54
N PHE A 5 -5.10 -3.10 18.37
CA PHE A 5 -5.32 -4.21 17.44
C PHE A 5 -6.46 -5.13 17.86
N LYS A 6 -6.64 -5.36 19.17
CA LYS A 6 -7.83 -6.05 19.69
C LYS A 6 -9.10 -5.33 19.23
N GLN A 7 -9.15 -4.01 19.34
CA GLN A 7 -10.31 -3.23 18.88
C GLN A 7 -10.51 -3.33 17.36
N ILE A 8 -9.43 -3.31 16.58
CA ILE A 8 -9.50 -3.46 15.11
C ILE A 8 -10.05 -4.85 14.74
N HIS A 9 -9.59 -5.91 15.41
CA HIS A 9 -10.11 -7.28 15.22
C HIS A 9 -11.57 -7.42 15.63
N GLU A 10 -12.04 -6.63 16.61
CA GLU A 10 -13.47 -6.56 16.96
C GLU A 10 -14.29 -5.81 15.91
N TRP A 11 -13.74 -4.75 15.30
CA TRP A 11 -14.42 -3.98 14.26
C TRP A 11 -14.47 -4.69 12.90
N GLN A 12 -13.50 -5.57 12.63
CA GLN A 12 -13.38 -6.32 11.38
C GLN A 12 -13.59 -5.44 10.13
N PRO A 13 -12.79 -4.37 9.94
CA PRO A 13 -12.89 -3.60 8.71
C PRO A 13 -12.53 -4.47 7.50
N ASP A 14 -12.87 -4.07 6.28
CA ASP A 14 -12.33 -4.73 5.09
C ASP A 14 -10.84 -4.38 4.88
N ILE A 15 -10.49 -3.12 5.19
CA ILE A 15 -9.16 -2.55 4.96
C ILE A 15 -8.71 -1.73 6.17
N LEU A 16 -7.47 -1.97 6.62
CA LEU A 16 -6.74 -1.13 7.57
C LEU A 16 -5.66 -0.34 6.82
N ALA A 17 -5.88 0.96 6.62
CA ALA A 17 -4.96 1.80 5.86
C ALA A 17 -4.28 2.87 6.73
N ALA A 18 -3.05 3.23 6.36
CA ALA A 18 -2.35 4.39 6.87
C ALA A 18 -1.64 5.13 5.72
N TRP A 19 -1.38 6.43 5.89
CA TRP A 19 -0.67 7.23 4.89
C TRP A 19 0.85 7.11 5.11
N ASN A 20 1.60 6.52 4.17
CA ASN A 20 2.99 6.09 4.39
C ASN A 20 3.09 5.03 5.50
N ALA A 21 2.27 3.98 5.35
CA ALA A 21 2.01 2.96 6.36
C ALA A 21 3.25 2.22 6.86
N SER A 22 4.33 2.16 6.07
CA SER A 22 5.60 1.55 6.50
C SER A 22 6.22 2.28 7.69
N TYR A 23 5.94 3.56 7.88
CA TYR A 23 6.36 4.29 9.07
C TYR A 23 5.61 3.79 10.32
N ASP A 24 4.27 3.83 10.30
CA ASP A 24 3.45 3.42 11.43
C ASP A 24 3.60 1.93 11.74
N PHE A 25 3.39 1.07 10.73
CA PHE A 25 3.50 -0.38 10.91
C PHE A 25 4.93 -0.81 11.21
N GLY A 26 5.94 -0.23 10.57
CA GLY A 26 7.34 -0.50 10.89
C GLY A 26 7.71 -0.12 12.32
N THR A 27 7.23 1.04 12.80
CA THR A 27 7.42 1.47 14.19
C THR A 27 6.68 0.55 15.17
N ILE A 28 5.47 0.11 14.85
CA ILE A 28 4.71 -0.85 15.65
C ILE A 28 5.45 -2.18 15.76
N ILE A 29 5.91 -2.74 14.64
CA ILE A 29 6.67 -4.01 14.61
C ILE A 29 7.92 -3.89 15.47
N LYS A 30 8.71 -2.83 15.28
CA LYS A 30 9.91 -2.57 16.07
C LYS A 30 9.62 -2.49 17.57
N ASN A 31 8.57 -1.77 17.97
CA ASN A 31 8.19 -1.67 19.38
C ASN A 31 7.74 -3.00 19.98
N LEU A 32 7.11 -3.87 19.18
CA LEU A 32 6.75 -5.23 19.60
C LEU A 32 7.99 -6.10 19.78
N GLU A 33 8.94 -6.03 18.86
CA GLU A 33 10.23 -6.73 18.95
C GLU A 33 11.03 -6.30 20.20
N GLU A 34 11.13 -5.00 20.46
CA GLU A 34 11.78 -4.45 21.66
C GLU A 34 11.09 -4.93 22.95
N ALA A 35 9.76 -5.07 22.92
CA ALA A 35 8.97 -5.62 24.02
C ALA A 35 8.98 -7.16 24.09
N LYS A 36 9.66 -7.85 23.17
CA LYS A 36 9.66 -9.32 23.03
C LYS A 36 8.26 -9.91 22.85
N ILE A 37 7.38 -9.18 22.17
CA ILE A 37 6.04 -9.63 21.80
C ILE A 37 6.08 -10.07 20.35
N ASP A 38 5.67 -11.31 20.08
CA ASP A 38 5.57 -11.82 18.72
C ASP A 38 4.47 -11.06 17.93
N PRO A 39 4.80 -10.38 16.82
CA PRO A 39 3.83 -9.69 15.97
C PRO A 39 2.64 -10.56 15.55
N VAL A 40 2.84 -11.88 15.34
CA VAL A 40 1.77 -12.82 14.97
C VAL A 40 0.62 -12.79 15.98
N THR A 41 0.93 -12.60 17.27
CA THR A 41 -0.09 -12.54 18.34
C THR A 41 -0.92 -11.25 18.34
N VAL A 42 -0.46 -10.23 17.61
CA VAL A 42 -1.08 -8.91 17.54
C VAL A 42 -1.82 -8.73 16.22
N PHE A 43 -1.19 -9.10 15.11
CA PHE A 43 -1.70 -8.85 13.77
C PHE A 43 -2.67 -9.92 13.29
N SER A 44 -2.59 -11.17 13.77
CA SER A 44 -3.54 -12.22 13.39
C SER A 44 -4.81 -12.15 14.23
N ASP A 45 -5.95 -12.55 13.64
CA ASP A 45 -7.25 -12.58 14.29
C ASP A 45 -7.19 -13.55 15.50
N PRO A 46 -7.64 -13.13 16.69
CA PRO A 46 -7.62 -13.96 17.89
C PRO A 46 -8.50 -15.22 17.78
N ASN A 47 -9.46 -15.26 16.84
CA ASN A 47 -10.30 -16.43 16.57
C ASN A 47 -9.61 -17.46 15.65
N CYS A 48 -8.53 -17.08 14.96
CA CYS A 48 -7.73 -18.01 14.18
C CYS A 48 -6.99 -18.97 15.11
N PRO A 49 -7.02 -20.31 14.88
CA PRO A 49 -6.19 -21.26 15.60
C PRO A 49 -4.72 -20.85 15.58
N VAL A 50 -4.02 -21.00 16.70
CA VAL A 50 -2.66 -20.49 16.90
C VAL A 50 -1.69 -21.04 15.84
N GLU A 51 -1.87 -22.31 15.47
CA GLU A 51 -1.10 -23.02 14.46
C GLU A 51 -1.24 -22.47 13.03
N TRP A 52 -2.27 -21.67 12.75
CA TRP A 52 -2.53 -21.07 11.44
C TRP A 52 -2.20 -19.58 11.40
N ARG A 53 -1.94 -18.97 12.57
CA ARG A 53 -1.61 -17.54 12.62
C ARG A 53 -0.26 -17.30 11.95
N GLU A 54 -0.26 -16.36 11.04
CA GLU A 54 0.94 -15.91 10.37
C GLU A 54 0.94 -14.38 10.30
N PHE A 55 2.15 -13.82 10.26
CA PHE A 55 2.36 -12.42 9.97
C PHE A 55 3.67 -12.26 9.18
N GLU A 56 3.59 -11.62 8.02
CA GLU A 56 4.74 -11.27 7.19
C GLU A 56 4.63 -9.81 6.78
N PHE A 57 5.61 -8.99 7.18
CA PHE A 57 5.83 -7.68 6.58
C PHE A 57 6.90 -7.79 5.50
N LYS A 58 6.48 -7.68 4.24
CA LYS A 58 7.36 -7.73 3.09
C LYS A 58 7.56 -6.32 2.54
N GLU A 59 8.75 -5.79 2.79
CA GLU A 59 9.14 -4.49 2.26
C GLU A 59 9.22 -4.48 0.73
N GLY A 60 8.68 -3.42 0.13
CA GLY A 60 8.78 -3.20 -1.31
C GLY A 60 10.21 -2.87 -1.73
N GLN A 61 10.52 -3.10 -3.00
CA GLN A 61 11.84 -2.73 -3.55
C GLN A 61 12.03 -1.21 -3.53
N THR A 62 13.09 -0.76 -2.86
CA THR A 62 13.48 0.66 -2.74
C THR A 62 14.27 1.17 -3.94
N VAL A 63 14.80 0.28 -4.76
CA VAL A 63 15.59 0.62 -5.95
C VAL A 63 14.93 0.01 -7.19
N LYS A 64 14.77 0.83 -8.22
CA LYS A 64 14.43 0.40 -9.57
C LYS A 64 15.70 0.30 -10.40
N ILE A 65 15.87 -0.82 -11.10
CA ILE A 65 16.94 -1.02 -12.07
C ILE A 65 16.30 -0.87 -13.45
N THR A 66 16.79 0.08 -14.26
CA THR A 66 16.33 0.25 -15.64
C THR A 66 16.85 -0.87 -16.53
N GLU A 67 16.29 -1.02 -17.74
CA GLU A 67 16.80 -1.97 -18.74
C GLU A 67 18.27 -1.72 -19.10
N SER A 68 18.71 -0.46 -19.02
CA SER A 68 20.11 -0.04 -19.19
C SER A 68 21.00 -0.31 -17.96
N GLY A 69 20.48 -0.90 -16.89
CA GLY A 69 21.22 -1.22 -15.67
C GLY A 69 21.41 -0.06 -14.68
N VAL A 70 20.80 1.11 -14.94
CA VAL A 70 20.91 2.27 -14.06
C VAL A 70 20.04 2.07 -12.82
N ARG A 71 20.62 2.31 -11.65
CA ARG A 71 19.93 2.25 -10.35
C ARG A 71 19.29 3.59 -10.02
N GLN A 72 17.99 3.60 -9.79
CA GLN A 72 17.23 4.76 -9.33
C GLN A 72 16.53 4.42 -8.02
N ASN A 73 16.67 5.27 -7.02
CA ASN A 73 15.90 5.13 -5.79
C ASN A 73 14.45 5.46 -6.06
N LYS A 74 13.55 4.69 -5.45
CA LYS A 74 12.13 4.96 -5.45
C LYS A 74 11.79 5.94 -4.34
N ASP A 75 10.87 6.83 -4.65
CA ASP A 75 10.21 7.65 -3.64
C ASP A 75 9.27 6.77 -2.82
N PHE A 76 8.96 7.16 -1.57
CA PHE A 76 8.11 6.37 -0.67
C PHE A 76 6.76 5.95 -1.28
N HIS A 77 6.16 6.81 -2.13
CA HIS A 77 4.86 6.56 -2.78
C HIS A 77 4.94 5.53 -3.91
N GLU A 78 6.15 5.16 -4.34
CA GLU A 78 6.43 4.16 -5.37
C GLU A 78 6.84 2.80 -4.76
N ILE A 79 6.92 2.71 -3.43
CA ILE A 79 7.26 1.48 -2.73
C ILE A 79 5.94 0.80 -2.32
N TRP A 80 5.67 -0.35 -2.94
CA TRP A 80 4.52 -1.17 -2.60
C TRP A 80 4.93 -2.20 -1.54
N HIS A 81 4.55 -1.93 -0.30
CA HIS A 81 4.72 -2.84 0.82
C HIS A 81 3.58 -3.86 0.85
N VAL A 82 3.87 -5.07 1.33
CA VAL A 82 2.88 -6.13 1.50
C VAL A 82 2.88 -6.56 2.96
N TYR A 83 1.68 -6.59 3.56
CA TYR A 83 1.46 -7.01 4.93
C TYR A 83 0.51 -8.20 4.89
N ARG A 84 1.03 -9.39 5.17
CA ARG A 84 0.24 -10.61 5.23
C ARG A 84 -0.04 -10.94 6.67
N SER A 85 -1.29 -11.19 6.97
CA SER A 85 -1.73 -11.66 8.28
C SER A 85 -2.98 -12.50 8.11
N MET A 86 -3.17 -13.50 8.96
CA MET A 86 -4.49 -14.14 9.13
C MET A 86 -5.43 -13.20 9.90
N ALA A 87 -5.80 -12.08 9.29
CA ALA A 87 -6.76 -11.11 9.82
C ALA A 87 -8.00 -11.04 8.93
N SER A 88 -9.11 -10.53 9.46
CA SER A 88 -10.33 -10.28 8.67
C SER A 88 -10.19 -9.09 7.70
N PHE A 89 -9.10 -8.32 7.80
CA PHE A 89 -8.85 -7.10 7.05
C PHE A 89 -7.53 -7.17 6.28
N TYR A 90 -7.47 -6.44 5.17
CA TYR A 90 -6.24 -6.27 4.42
C TYR A 90 -5.55 -4.95 4.80
N MET A 91 -4.24 -4.98 5.04
CA MET A 91 -3.46 -3.80 5.43
C MET A 91 -2.84 -3.10 4.21
N LEU A 92 -3.00 -1.78 4.12
CA LEU A 92 -2.59 -1.00 2.94
C LEU A 92 -1.85 0.29 3.29
N ASP A 93 -0.96 0.68 2.38
CA ASP A 93 -0.44 2.05 2.32
C ASP A 93 -1.32 2.89 1.39
N ALA A 94 -2.05 3.85 1.97
CA ALA A 94 -2.93 4.74 1.23
C ALA A 94 -2.15 5.66 0.27
N MET A 95 -0.92 6.05 0.62
CA MET A 95 -0.09 6.91 -0.22
C MET A 95 0.36 6.19 -1.49
N ALA A 96 0.84 4.95 -1.33
CA ALA A 96 1.22 4.12 -2.48
C ALA A 96 -0.02 3.76 -3.32
N THR A 97 -1.16 3.49 -2.67
CA THR A 97 -2.44 3.21 -3.37
C THR A 97 -2.87 4.38 -4.24
N TYR A 98 -2.87 5.59 -3.68
CA TYR A 98 -3.19 6.82 -4.41
C TYR A 98 -2.31 6.99 -5.66
N ASN A 99 -1.00 6.73 -5.52
CA ASN A 99 -0.04 6.79 -6.62
C ASN A 99 -0.30 5.73 -7.70
N TYR A 100 -0.48 4.46 -7.33
CA TYR A 100 -0.60 3.36 -8.30
C TYR A 100 -1.93 3.37 -9.07
N ILE A 101 -3.01 3.89 -8.46
CA ILE A 101 -4.26 4.17 -9.18
C ILE A 101 -4.03 5.21 -10.27
N ARG A 102 -3.10 6.14 -10.04
CA ARG A 102 -2.77 7.29 -10.91
C ARG A 102 -1.43 7.13 -11.63
N VAL A 103 -0.92 5.89 -11.80
CA VAL A 103 0.43 5.66 -12.36
C VAL A 103 0.62 6.21 -13.77
N ASN A 104 -0.47 6.37 -14.53
CA ASN A 104 -0.47 6.91 -15.89
C ASN A 104 -0.69 8.43 -15.96
N THR A 105 -0.83 9.10 -14.82
CA THR A 105 -0.93 10.57 -14.76
C THR A 105 0.41 11.19 -14.36
N PRO A 106 0.68 12.46 -14.69
CA PRO A 106 1.85 13.16 -14.19
C PRO A 106 1.96 13.07 -12.66
N LYS A 107 3.19 12.95 -12.15
CA LYS A 107 3.44 12.98 -10.70
C LYS A 107 2.88 14.26 -10.08
N VAL A 108 2.34 14.15 -8.87
CA VAL A 108 1.79 15.30 -8.16
C VAL A 108 2.89 16.29 -7.78
N PHE A 109 2.77 17.54 -8.24
CA PHE A 109 3.70 18.60 -7.88
C PHE A 109 3.67 18.87 -6.37
N GLY A 110 4.84 19.02 -5.76
CA GLY A 110 4.96 19.19 -4.30
C GLY A 110 5.00 17.88 -3.49
N GLY A 111 4.90 16.72 -4.15
CA GLY A 111 5.07 15.41 -3.52
C GLY A 111 3.79 14.80 -2.95
N TYR A 112 3.93 13.66 -2.26
CA TYR A 112 2.80 12.80 -1.85
C TYR A 112 2.50 12.86 -0.34
N GLY A 113 2.99 13.88 0.37
CA GLY A 113 2.55 14.11 1.74
C GLY A 113 1.04 14.39 1.79
N ILE A 114 0.34 13.81 2.77
CA ILE A 114 -1.13 13.89 2.85
C ILE A 114 -1.65 15.34 2.76
N ASN A 115 -0.99 16.33 3.37
CA ASN A 115 -1.40 17.74 3.28
C ASN A 115 -1.31 18.31 1.86
N ASN A 116 -0.34 17.87 1.07
CA ASN A 116 -0.22 18.29 -0.33
C ASN A 116 -1.34 17.65 -1.15
N ILE A 117 -1.53 16.33 -1.01
CA ILE A 117 -2.56 15.61 -1.76
C ILE A 117 -3.97 16.14 -1.48
N VAL A 118 -4.34 16.34 -0.21
CA VAL A 118 -5.70 16.83 0.13
C VAL A 118 -5.95 18.25 -0.39
N LYS A 119 -4.90 19.08 -0.52
CA LYS A 119 -4.98 20.41 -1.15
C LYS A 119 -5.11 20.30 -2.67
N THR A 120 -4.30 19.44 -3.30
CA THR A 120 -4.35 19.19 -4.74
C THR A 120 -5.71 18.64 -5.17
N GLU A 121 -6.29 17.75 -4.38
CA GLU A 121 -7.61 17.14 -4.62
C GLU A 121 -8.77 18.05 -4.18
N GLY A 122 -8.50 19.23 -3.61
CA GLY A 122 -9.53 20.17 -3.18
C GLY A 122 -10.38 19.72 -1.98
N VAL A 123 -9.90 18.74 -1.22
CA VAL A 123 -10.60 18.16 -0.06
C VAL A 123 -10.44 19.04 1.18
N GLY A 124 -9.30 19.71 1.31
CA GLY A 124 -9.04 20.63 2.42
C GLY A 124 -7.56 20.76 2.75
N SER A 125 -7.25 20.84 4.03
CA SER A 125 -5.88 20.90 4.55
C SER A 125 -5.77 20.21 5.89
N LYS A 126 -4.53 19.86 6.28
CA LYS A 126 -4.24 19.49 7.66
C LYS A 126 -4.63 20.61 8.62
N LEU A 127 -4.97 20.20 9.84
CA LEU A 127 -5.20 21.10 10.96
C LEU A 127 -3.85 21.67 11.40
N HIS A 128 -3.74 22.99 11.46
CA HIS A 128 -2.58 23.69 11.99
C HIS A 128 -2.96 24.36 13.32
N ILE A 129 -2.16 24.12 14.36
CA ILE A 129 -2.38 24.70 15.68
C ILE A 129 -1.38 25.84 15.85
N SER A 130 -1.87 27.08 15.74
CA SER A 130 -1.06 28.29 15.58
C SER A 130 -0.43 28.84 16.87
N ASP A 131 -0.72 28.27 18.03
CA ASP A 131 -0.31 28.83 19.33
C ASP A 131 1.02 28.26 19.87
N THR A 132 1.80 27.59 19.02
CA THR A 132 3.07 27.01 19.45
C THR A 132 4.24 27.88 19.03
N ARG A 133 5.08 28.26 20.00
CA ARG A 133 6.40 28.90 19.80
C ARG A 133 7.40 28.03 18.99
N LEU A 134 6.93 26.91 18.47
CA LEU A 134 7.66 25.85 17.80
C LEU A 134 7.02 25.59 16.45
N ILE A 135 7.83 25.17 15.48
CA ILE A 135 7.37 24.84 14.14
C ILE A 135 6.56 23.55 14.19
N ASP A 136 5.33 23.59 13.67
CA ASP A 136 4.41 22.45 13.56
C ASP A 136 5.08 21.23 12.89
N GLY A 137 4.80 20.03 13.39
CA GLY A 137 5.36 18.76 12.90
C GLY A 137 6.82 18.49 13.29
N THR A 138 7.49 19.38 14.03
CA THR A 138 8.85 19.09 14.54
C THR A 138 8.81 18.22 15.79
N ILE A 139 9.90 17.48 16.06
CA ILE A 139 10.02 16.67 17.28
C ILE A 139 9.81 17.51 18.55
N ALA A 140 10.33 18.74 18.58
CA ALA A 140 10.15 19.66 19.69
C ALA A 140 8.66 20.02 19.88
N TRP A 141 7.95 20.27 18.77
CA TRP A 141 6.51 20.52 18.78
C TRP A 141 5.73 19.32 19.30
N HIS A 142 5.99 18.10 18.80
CA HIS A 142 5.33 16.88 19.29
C HIS A 142 5.55 16.67 20.80
N LYS A 143 6.77 16.90 21.30
CA LYS A 143 7.09 16.81 22.74
C LYS A 143 6.36 17.87 23.57
N TYR A 144 6.26 19.09 23.06
CA TYR A 144 5.53 20.17 23.74
C TYR A 144 4.03 19.88 23.76
N MET A 145 3.43 19.58 22.60
CA MET A 145 2.00 19.35 22.46
C MET A 145 1.53 18.15 23.29
N SER A 146 2.26 17.04 23.25
CA SER A 146 1.92 15.86 24.05
C SER A 146 1.99 16.10 25.57
N LYS A 147 2.84 17.03 26.02
CA LYS A 147 3.02 17.32 27.46
C LYS A 147 2.09 18.43 27.96
N SER A 148 1.96 19.51 27.20
CA SER A 148 1.33 20.76 27.63
C SER A 148 -0.07 20.96 27.06
N GLU A 149 -0.34 20.43 25.86
CA GLU A 149 -1.57 20.67 25.09
C GLU A 149 -2.21 19.35 24.61
N PRO A 150 -2.43 18.36 25.50
CA PRO A 150 -2.78 17.00 25.09
C PRO A 150 -4.11 16.91 24.34
N ILE A 151 -5.11 17.73 24.69
CA ILE A 151 -6.40 17.75 23.98
C ILE A 151 -6.20 18.23 22.54
N ASN A 152 -5.46 19.31 22.35
CA ASN A 152 -5.14 19.84 21.02
C ASN A 152 -4.32 18.84 20.21
N TYR A 153 -3.38 18.14 20.85
CA TYR A 153 -2.58 17.11 20.20
C TYR A 153 -3.39 15.89 19.76
N ILE A 154 -4.36 15.46 20.60
CA ILE A 154 -5.29 14.38 20.24
C ILE A 154 -6.18 14.81 19.07
N THR A 155 -6.73 16.03 19.09
CA THR A 155 -7.53 16.56 17.98
C THR A 155 -6.74 16.60 16.67
N TYR A 156 -5.47 17.02 16.72
CA TYR A 156 -4.56 16.97 15.58
C TYR A 156 -4.40 15.54 15.03
N ASN A 157 -4.14 14.57 15.91
CA ASN A 157 -3.94 13.18 15.50
C ASN A 157 -5.23 12.56 14.91
N ILE A 158 -6.39 12.85 15.49
CA ILE A 158 -7.68 12.42 14.95
C ILE A 158 -7.92 13.05 13.58
N TRP A 159 -7.63 14.33 13.40
CA TRP A 159 -7.82 15.02 12.13
C TRP A 159 -6.97 14.41 11.00
N ASP A 160 -5.74 13.98 11.30
CA ASP A 160 -4.88 13.28 10.34
C ASP A 160 -5.51 11.97 9.83
N VAL A 161 -6.32 11.29 10.65
CA VAL A 161 -7.09 10.10 10.22
C VAL A 161 -8.35 10.52 9.46
N VAL A 162 -9.11 11.49 9.98
CA VAL A 162 -10.36 11.95 9.38
C VAL A 162 -10.13 12.52 7.98
N ILE A 163 -9.08 13.32 7.76
CA ILE A 163 -8.80 13.90 6.45
C ILE A 163 -8.44 12.83 5.41
N MET A 164 -7.81 11.72 5.82
CA MET A 164 -7.57 10.58 4.94
C MET A 164 -8.89 9.89 4.55
N MET A 165 -9.85 9.80 5.48
CA MET A 165 -11.19 9.27 5.18
C MET A 165 -11.98 10.19 4.24
N GLU A 166 -11.93 11.52 4.44
CA GLU A 166 -12.56 12.48 3.52
C GLU A 166 -11.89 12.46 2.14
N LEU A 167 -10.57 12.26 2.08
CA LEU A 167 -9.86 12.05 0.82
C LEU A 167 -10.37 10.81 0.09
N ASP A 168 -10.48 9.66 0.78
CA ASP A 168 -10.99 8.45 0.16
C ASP A 168 -12.47 8.58 -0.25
N LYS A 169 -13.28 9.31 0.51
CA LYS A 169 -14.67 9.61 0.13
C LYS A 169 -14.75 10.42 -1.17
N HIS A 170 -13.80 11.34 -1.37
CA HIS A 170 -13.68 12.14 -2.59
C HIS A 170 -13.16 11.32 -3.78
N THR A 171 -12.05 10.61 -3.62
CA THR A 171 -11.35 9.91 -4.72
C THR A 171 -11.91 8.51 -4.99
N LYS A 172 -12.49 7.88 -3.97
CA LYS A 172 -12.95 6.48 -3.93
C LYS A 172 -11.84 5.48 -4.19
N ASP A 173 -10.61 5.82 -3.82
CA ASP A 173 -9.44 5.03 -4.15
C ASP A 173 -9.43 3.66 -3.48
N ILE A 174 -9.64 3.62 -2.17
CA ILE A 174 -9.69 2.40 -1.36
C ILE A 174 -11.09 1.80 -1.44
N THR A 175 -12.13 2.62 -1.27
CA THR A 175 -13.53 2.15 -1.25
C THR A 175 -13.99 1.52 -2.58
N LEU A 176 -13.42 1.91 -3.73
CA LEU A 176 -13.87 1.44 -5.04
C LEU A 176 -12.74 1.12 -6.03
N ASN A 177 -11.87 2.08 -6.33
CA ASN A 177 -10.97 2.01 -7.48
C ASN A 177 -9.93 0.91 -7.34
N LEU A 178 -9.36 0.72 -6.15
CA LEU A 178 -8.38 -0.32 -5.85
C LEU A 178 -8.93 -1.70 -6.24
N ARG A 179 -10.15 -2.01 -5.76
CA ARG A 179 -10.82 -3.29 -6.05
C ARG A 179 -11.12 -3.43 -7.55
N LEU A 180 -11.69 -2.41 -8.18
CA LEU A 180 -12.02 -2.44 -9.60
C LEU A 180 -10.77 -2.65 -10.47
N LEU A 181 -9.69 -1.94 -10.16
CA LEU A 181 -8.45 -1.99 -10.93
C LEU A 181 -7.62 -3.24 -10.66
N SER A 182 -7.79 -3.88 -9.49
CA SER A 182 -7.14 -5.15 -9.19
C SER A 182 -7.77 -6.31 -9.96
N GLY A 183 -9.08 -6.24 -10.25
CA GLY A 183 -9.78 -7.30 -10.96
C GLY A 183 -9.74 -8.61 -10.18
N LEU A 184 -9.17 -9.66 -10.79
CA LEU A 184 -9.01 -10.98 -10.17
C LEU A 184 -7.73 -11.14 -9.35
N SER A 185 -6.83 -10.16 -9.42
CA SER A 185 -5.54 -10.23 -8.74
C SER A 185 -5.63 -9.84 -7.28
N SER A 186 -4.73 -10.42 -6.47
CA SER A 186 -4.49 -9.99 -5.10
C SER A 186 -3.88 -8.57 -5.05
N PHE A 187 -4.18 -7.83 -3.99
CA PHE A 187 -3.60 -6.52 -3.73
C PHE A 187 -2.07 -6.57 -3.50
N ASP A 188 -1.51 -7.72 -3.14
CA ASP A 188 -0.06 -7.96 -3.00
C ASP A 188 0.74 -7.55 -4.26
N ILE A 189 0.11 -7.64 -5.43
CA ILE A 189 0.73 -7.41 -6.73
C ILE A 189 0.07 -6.24 -7.48
N PHE A 190 -0.74 -5.43 -6.79
CA PHE A 190 -1.50 -4.34 -7.42
C PHE A 190 -0.60 -3.38 -8.22
N ASN A 191 0.61 -3.15 -7.72
CA ASN A 191 1.63 -2.32 -8.35
C ASN A 191 2.23 -2.88 -9.65
N SER A 192 1.93 -4.13 -10.02
CA SER A 192 2.54 -4.82 -11.15
C SER A 192 1.51 -5.16 -12.22
N GLY A 193 1.40 -4.30 -13.23
CA GLY A 193 0.57 -4.55 -14.41
C GLY A 193 0.83 -5.91 -15.07
N PRO A 194 2.10 -6.29 -15.36
CA PRO A 194 2.40 -7.58 -15.97
C PRO A 194 1.94 -8.79 -15.15
N LYS A 195 2.14 -8.79 -13.83
CA LYS A 195 1.69 -9.90 -12.98
C LYS A 195 0.17 -10.01 -12.96
N ARG A 196 -0.52 -8.88 -12.88
CA ARG A 196 -2.00 -8.85 -12.94
C ARG A 196 -2.55 -9.34 -14.27
N ILE A 197 -1.88 -9.03 -15.38
CA ILE A 197 -2.24 -9.58 -16.70
C ILE A 197 -2.06 -11.10 -16.72
N ILE A 198 -0.99 -11.63 -16.12
CA ILE A 198 -0.76 -13.08 -16.02
C ILE A 198 -1.90 -13.75 -15.24
N ASP A 199 -2.33 -13.19 -14.10
CA ASP A 199 -3.48 -13.72 -13.35
C ASP A 199 -4.75 -13.73 -14.21
N SER A 200 -5.05 -12.65 -14.92
CA SER A 200 -6.21 -12.58 -15.83
C SER A 200 -6.14 -13.63 -16.93
N ILE A 201 -4.97 -13.86 -17.53
CA ILE A 201 -4.78 -14.90 -18.56
C ILE A 201 -4.96 -16.29 -17.94
N PHE A 202 -4.48 -16.52 -16.71
CA PHE A 202 -4.65 -17.79 -16.01
C PHE A 202 -6.13 -18.13 -15.83
N PHE A 203 -6.92 -17.21 -15.29
CA PHE A 203 -8.35 -17.43 -15.07
C PHE A 203 -9.12 -17.57 -16.39
N TYR A 204 -8.80 -16.75 -17.40
CA TYR A 204 -9.39 -16.90 -18.73
C TYR A 204 -9.10 -18.28 -19.34
N GLY A 205 -7.84 -18.75 -19.25
CA GLY A 205 -7.46 -20.07 -19.73
C GLY A 205 -8.22 -21.19 -19.02
N LEU A 206 -8.38 -21.08 -17.71
CA LEU A 206 -9.09 -22.06 -16.89
C LEU A 206 -10.59 -22.10 -17.20
N GLU A 207 -11.23 -20.93 -17.30
CA GLU A 207 -12.67 -20.79 -17.42
C GLU A 207 -13.16 -20.99 -18.85
N GLU A 208 -12.52 -20.35 -19.82
CA GLU A 208 -12.99 -20.32 -21.21
C GLU A 208 -12.34 -21.41 -22.07
N LEU A 209 -11.03 -21.65 -21.88
CA LEU A 209 -10.27 -22.60 -22.69
C LEU A 209 -10.18 -24.00 -22.07
N LYS A 210 -10.53 -24.15 -20.79
CA LYS A 210 -10.33 -25.37 -19.99
C LYS A 210 -8.87 -25.85 -20.02
N MET A 211 -7.94 -24.89 -20.02
CA MET A 211 -6.49 -25.11 -20.04
C MET A 211 -5.83 -24.46 -18.82
N VAL A 212 -4.67 -24.99 -18.41
CA VAL A 212 -3.85 -24.39 -17.35
C VAL A 212 -2.55 -23.89 -17.97
N LEU A 213 -2.11 -22.70 -17.58
CA LEU A 213 -0.80 -22.19 -17.98
C LEU A 213 0.30 -23.06 -17.38
N GLY A 214 1.05 -23.74 -18.24
CA GLY A 214 2.26 -24.46 -17.85
C GLY A 214 3.49 -23.56 -17.90
N THR A 215 4.47 -23.84 -17.04
CA THR A 215 5.81 -23.27 -17.19
C THR A 215 6.71 -24.29 -17.88
N ALA A 216 7.36 -23.88 -18.96
CA ALA A 216 8.41 -24.68 -19.57
C ALA A 216 9.77 -24.23 -18.99
N PRO A 217 10.73 -25.14 -18.76
CA PRO A 217 12.08 -24.76 -18.43
C PRO A 217 12.64 -23.86 -19.54
N ARG A 218 13.39 -22.82 -19.15
CA ARG A 218 14.04 -21.91 -20.09
C ARG A 218 15.05 -22.71 -20.92
N ARG A 219 14.63 -23.19 -22.09
CA ARG A 219 15.56 -23.73 -23.08
C ARG A 219 16.40 -22.55 -23.57
N GLN A 220 17.72 -22.64 -23.45
CA GLN A 220 18.60 -21.78 -24.25
C GLN A 220 18.43 -22.23 -25.70
N ASP A 221 17.38 -21.78 -26.36
CA ASP A 221 17.25 -21.96 -27.79
C ASP A 221 18.30 -21.04 -28.42
N GLY A 222 19.40 -21.65 -28.88
CA GLY A 222 20.59 -20.99 -29.43
C GLY A 222 20.37 -20.29 -30.77
N GLY A 223 19.25 -19.61 -30.97
CA GLY A 223 19.04 -18.81 -32.18
C GLY A 223 17.57 -18.47 -32.42
N LYS A 224 17.35 -17.17 -32.68
CA LYS A 224 16.09 -16.50 -33.06
C LYS A 224 15.19 -16.12 -31.89
N VAL A 225 15.51 -14.97 -31.30
CA VAL A 225 14.53 -14.11 -30.64
C VAL A 225 13.72 -13.45 -31.76
N LEU A 226 12.40 -13.65 -31.80
CA LEU A 226 11.51 -12.93 -32.72
C LEU A 226 11.51 -11.44 -32.34
N GLY A 227 11.71 -10.56 -33.32
CA GLY A 227 11.67 -9.11 -33.11
C GLY A 227 10.26 -8.63 -32.77
N LEU A 228 10.16 -7.42 -32.19
CA LEU A 228 8.89 -6.72 -31.89
C LEU A 228 8.04 -6.42 -33.14
N ASP A 229 8.52 -6.80 -34.31
CA ASP A 229 7.96 -6.46 -35.61
C ASP A 229 7.12 -7.63 -36.18
N GLU A 230 7.29 -8.84 -35.63
CA GLU A 230 6.77 -10.09 -36.24
C GLU A 230 5.54 -10.68 -35.51
N TRP A 231 5.04 -10.04 -34.45
CA TRP A 231 3.93 -10.58 -33.62
C TRP A 231 2.53 -10.28 -34.17
N ILE A 232 2.36 -9.32 -35.10
CA ILE A 232 1.08 -9.02 -35.75
C ILE A 232 1.25 -9.09 -37.27
N ASN A 233 1.07 -10.27 -37.85
CA ASN A 233 0.77 -10.38 -39.27
C ASN A 233 -0.71 -10.09 -39.47
N LYS A 234 -1.04 -8.87 -39.94
CA LYS A 234 -2.38 -8.59 -40.48
C LYS A 234 -2.58 -9.51 -41.68
N LEU A 235 -3.53 -10.43 -41.56
CA LEU A 235 -4.06 -11.17 -42.71
C LEU A 235 -4.78 -10.17 -43.64
N THR A 236 -4.04 -9.60 -44.59
CA THR A 236 -4.63 -8.97 -45.76
C THR A 236 -5.15 -10.07 -46.68
N LYS A 237 -6.45 -10.02 -46.97
CA LYS A 237 -7.10 -10.80 -48.04
C LYS A 237 -6.51 -10.46 -49.41
#